data_AF-A0A8X7WK20-F1
#
_entry.id   AF-A0A8X7WK20-F1
#
_cell.length_a   1.000
_cell.length_b   1.000
_cell.length_c   1.000
_cell.angle_alpha   90.00
_cell.angle_beta   90.00
_cell.angle_gamma   90.00
#
_symmetry.space_group_name_H-M   'P 1'
#
loop_
_entity.id
_entity.type
_entity.pdbx_description
1 polymer ?
#
loop_
_entity_poly.entity_id
_entity_poly.type
_entity_poly.pdbx_seq_one_letter_code
_entity_poly.pdbx_strand_id
1 'polypeptide(L)'
;MSNTTSADLHSRLLRVSEPIAEILRRTQYTPQESSKVSTKDILLSLLPNTSPPPPPPPPPRLLDEEQSLASIKSLALACALLSSSRSSAHELLSWIPESLSVAGESAFSEIARDYFSENKRLVIELLPVVLPELKDGIEGSSMGKDGDAEDVSAAMARKPVGYAILASHQLMWFVTQVDKPNLAKVCNLVVPCALTALDHWSPDVKRQGVISFVHLAKTTSSGDLGSYGDVVLDACCQNIASDDEIWIHVVELSVLLVTKLHPNNPRSSWYEKVMNEMLGHLERQPRNKERRIAWLTFVEPLLNSLGLFLLAHFRRIFPLFFQWMHSDDGETVLLVLERVETVVRLTWIRNSPVFTRLVEELVSLYKESSMRKERDEIRILILRILKLLRECKRLQFESAWRQYQEDPNLSMVEEYICGPALSEPREPLVGSAV
;
A
#
# COMPACT_ATOMS: atom_id res chain seq x y z
N MET A 1 -12.75 29.64 -17.88
CA MET A 1 -12.91 28.80 -19.08
C MET A 1 -12.68 29.68 -20.29
N SER A 2 -11.66 29.40 -21.07
CA SER A 2 -11.38 30.08 -22.34
C SER A 2 -12.48 29.69 -23.34
N ASN A 3 -12.98 30.62 -24.16
CA ASN A 3 -14.02 30.38 -25.17
C ASN A 3 -13.51 29.46 -26.31
N THR A 4 -13.29 28.18 -26.02
CA THR A 4 -12.97 27.15 -27.02
C THR A 4 -14.29 26.56 -27.52
N THR A 5 -14.55 26.63 -28.83
CA THR A 5 -15.75 26.01 -29.41
C THR A 5 -15.62 24.48 -29.39
N SER A 6 -16.74 23.76 -29.27
CA SER A 6 -16.80 22.29 -29.27
C SER A 6 -16.05 21.66 -30.47
N ALA A 7 -16.09 22.32 -31.63
CA ALA A 7 -15.36 21.87 -32.83
C ALA A 7 -13.82 22.01 -32.70
N ASP A 8 -13.32 23.07 -32.06
CA ASP A 8 -11.88 23.23 -31.79
C ASP A 8 -11.40 22.17 -30.80
N LEU A 9 -12.18 21.89 -29.75
CA LEU A 9 -11.87 20.82 -28.79
C LEU A 9 -11.77 19.44 -29.48
N HIS A 10 -12.77 19.04 -30.27
CA HIS A 10 -12.77 17.73 -30.90
C HIS A 10 -11.56 17.55 -31.83
N SER A 11 -11.25 18.56 -32.64
CA SER A 11 -10.06 18.53 -33.52
C SER A 11 -8.74 18.43 -32.75
N ARG A 12 -8.65 19.08 -31.58
CA ARG A 12 -7.48 18.97 -30.69
C ARG A 12 -7.37 17.59 -30.06
N LEU A 13 -8.46 17.05 -29.52
CA LEU A 13 -8.47 15.72 -28.93
C LEU A 13 -8.04 14.67 -29.96
N LEU A 14 -8.55 14.76 -31.21
CA LEU A 14 -8.10 13.93 -32.32
C LEU A 14 -6.59 14.04 -32.53
N ARG A 15 -6.06 15.26 -32.67
CA ARG A 15 -4.62 15.50 -32.87
C ARG A 15 -3.76 14.86 -31.78
N VAL A 16 -4.18 15.01 -30.52
CA VAL A 16 -3.43 14.53 -29.36
C VAL A 16 -3.55 13.01 -29.21
N SER A 17 -4.68 12.42 -29.60
CA SER A 17 -4.91 10.97 -29.55
C SER A 17 -4.34 10.20 -30.75
N GLU A 18 -4.06 10.85 -31.88
CA GLU A 18 -3.64 10.18 -33.11
C GLU A 18 -2.35 9.35 -32.94
N PRO A 19 -1.30 9.83 -32.24
CA PRO A 19 -0.11 9.01 -31.99
C PRO A 19 -0.44 7.73 -31.21
N ILE A 20 -1.37 7.81 -30.26
CA ILE A 20 -1.82 6.65 -29.46
C ILE A 20 -2.56 5.66 -30.36
N ALA A 21 -3.51 6.16 -31.17
CA ALA A 21 -4.29 5.34 -32.09
C ALA A 21 -3.39 4.60 -33.09
N GLU A 22 -2.40 5.28 -33.65
CA GLU A 22 -1.50 4.69 -34.64
C GLU A 22 -0.57 3.63 -34.03
N ILE A 23 -0.02 3.89 -32.84
CA ILE A 23 0.78 2.90 -32.13
C ILE A 23 -0.09 1.69 -31.78
N LEU A 24 -1.29 1.90 -31.22
CA LEU A 24 -2.23 0.82 -30.89
C LEU A 24 -2.53 -0.08 -32.09
N ARG A 25 -2.82 0.51 -33.26
CA ARG A 25 -3.11 -0.26 -34.48
C ARG A 25 -1.94 -1.15 -34.87
N ARG A 26 -0.70 -0.65 -34.77
CA ARG A 26 0.53 -1.37 -35.13
C ARG A 26 0.96 -2.40 -34.08
N THR A 27 0.67 -2.18 -32.81
CA THR A 27 1.07 -3.09 -31.72
C THR A 27 0.39 -4.44 -31.90
N GLN A 28 1.21 -5.50 -31.98
CA GLN A 28 0.71 -6.87 -31.99
C GLN A 28 0.02 -7.15 -30.65
N TYR A 29 -1.22 -7.59 -30.72
CA TYR A 29 -2.03 -7.94 -29.57
C TYR A 29 -2.64 -9.30 -29.85
N THR A 30 -2.34 -10.26 -28.98
CA THR A 30 -2.97 -11.57 -29.00
C THR A 30 -3.95 -11.59 -27.83
N PRO A 31 -5.28 -11.56 -28.09
CA PRO A 31 -6.27 -11.69 -27.04
C PRO A 31 -6.04 -13.00 -26.30
N GLN A 32 -6.10 -12.95 -24.98
CA GLN A 32 -6.01 -14.13 -24.13
C GLN A 32 -7.25 -15.02 -24.35
N GLU A 33 -7.05 -16.32 -24.62
CA GLU A 33 -8.14 -17.27 -24.86
C GLU A 33 -9.11 -17.39 -23.66
N SER A 34 -8.61 -17.11 -22.45
CA SER A 34 -9.37 -17.11 -21.19
C SER A 34 -10.15 -15.81 -20.93
N SER A 35 -9.75 -14.70 -21.55
CA SER A 35 -10.34 -13.38 -21.33
C SER A 35 -11.35 -13.05 -22.41
N LYS A 36 -12.62 -12.89 -22.04
CA LYS A 36 -13.67 -12.33 -22.92
C LYS A 36 -13.48 -10.81 -23.17
N VAL A 37 -12.37 -10.22 -22.72
CA VAL A 37 -12.12 -8.78 -22.72
C VAL A 37 -10.88 -8.46 -23.57
N SER A 38 -11.07 -7.62 -24.58
CA SER A 38 -10.01 -7.07 -25.41
C SER A 38 -9.61 -5.68 -24.92
N THR A 39 -8.48 -5.58 -24.19
CA THR A 39 -7.97 -4.28 -23.70
C THR A 39 -7.67 -3.33 -24.86
N LYS A 40 -7.18 -3.85 -25.99
CA LYS A 40 -6.89 -3.06 -27.19
C LYS A 40 -8.15 -2.41 -27.75
N ASP A 41 -9.26 -3.15 -27.84
CA ASP A 41 -10.52 -2.61 -28.36
C ASP A 41 -11.14 -1.60 -27.39
N ILE A 42 -11.02 -1.83 -26.08
CA ILE A 42 -11.44 -0.87 -25.06
C ILE A 42 -10.66 0.44 -25.22
N LEU A 43 -9.33 0.37 -25.32
CA LEU A 43 -8.50 1.56 -25.52
C LEU A 43 -8.89 2.31 -26.79
N LEU A 44 -9.08 1.60 -27.92
CA LEU A 44 -9.53 2.21 -29.17
C LEU A 44 -10.92 2.85 -29.04
N SER A 45 -11.84 2.24 -28.30
CA SER A 45 -13.20 2.78 -28.09
C SER A 45 -13.23 4.06 -27.23
N LEU A 46 -12.22 4.26 -26.40
CA LEU A 46 -12.05 5.45 -25.56
C LEU A 46 -11.39 6.62 -26.30
N LEU A 47 -10.75 6.36 -27.46
CA LEU A 47 -10.16 7.41 -28.27
C LEU A 47 -11.22 8.14 -29.11
N PRO A 48 -11.03 9.46 -29.37
CA PRO A 48 -11.87 10.19 -30.31
C PRO A 48 -11.88 9.54 -31.70
N ASN A 49 -13.06 9.24 -32.23
CA ASN A 49 -13.20 8.69 -33.58
C ASN A 49 -13.42 9.80 -34.62
N THR A 50 -12.97 9.54 -35.85
CA THR A 50 -13.13 10.43 -37.02
C THR A 50 -14.53 10.38 -37.66
N SER A 51 -15.52 9.75 -37.03
CA SER A 51 -16.88 9.68 -37.58
C SER A 51 -17.46 11.09 -37.78
N PRO A 52 -18.09 11.37 -38.93
CA PRO A 52 -18.55 12.72 -39.26
C PRO A 52 -19.56 13.22 -38.22
N PRO A 53 -19.59 14.54 -37.94
CA PRO A 53 -20.53 15.10 -36.97
C PRO A 53 -21.97 14.77 -37.39
N PRO A 54 -22.86 14.39 -36.45
CA PRO A 54 -24.28 14.24 -36.75
C PRO A 54 -24.86 15.57 -37.28
N PRO A 55 -25.97 15.53 -38.04
CA PRO A 55 -26.60 16.72 -38.62
C PRO A 55 -26.91 17.79 -37.56
N PRO A 56 -26.97 19.07 -37.96
CA PRO A 56 -26.92 20.20 -37.04
C PRO A 56 -28.01 20.12 -35.96
N PRO A 57 -27.66 20.24 -34.67
CA PRO A 57 -28.62 20.22 -33.58
C PRO A 57 -29.37 21.58 -33.44
N PRO A 58 -30.52 21.59 -32.75
CA PRO A 58 -31.27 22.81 -32.41
C PRO A 58 -30.46 23.75 -31.48
N PRO A 59 -30.91 25.01 -31.24
CA PRO A 59 -30.09 26.09 -30.71
C PRO A 59 -29.47 25.83 -29.31
N PRO A 60 -28.37 26.56 -28.97
CA PRO A 60 -27.40 26.14 -27.95
C PRO A 60 -27.93 26.34 -26.54
N ARG A 61 -28.04 25.26 -25.77
CA ARG A 61 -28.19 25.28 -24.30
C ARG A 61 -27.53 24.04 -23.71
N LEU A 62 -26.50 24.23 -22.87
CA LEU A 62 -25.85 23.26 -21.96
C LEU A 62 -25.21 21.98 -22.56
N LEU A 63 -25.63 21.50 -23.73
CA LEU A 63 -25.19 20.24 -24.34
C LEU A 63 -23.71 20.26 -24.80
N ASP A 64 -23.18 21.42 -25.19
CA ASP A 64 -21.80 21.51 -25.71
C ASP A 64 -20.74 21.25 -24.63
N GLU A 65 -20.99 21.65 -23.38
CA GLU A 65 -20.02 21.47 -22.28
C GLU A 65 -20.01 20.02 -21.77
N GLU A 66 -21.18 19.38 -21.68
CA GLU A 66 -21.31 17.99 -21.24
C GLU A 66 -20.67 17.02 -22.25
N GLN A 67 -20.88 17.26 -23.55
CA GLN A 67 -20.26 16.47 -24.62
C GLN A 67 -18.74 16.69 -24.71
N SER A 68 -18.29 17.91 -24.43
CA SER A 68 -16.87 18.26 -24.32
C SER A 68 -16.21 17.51 -23.16
N LEU A 69 -16.83 17.54 -21.98
CA LEU A 69 -16.33 16.84 -20.79
C LEU A 69 -16.34 15.33 -20.99
N ALA A 70 -17.37 14.76 -21.63
CA ALA A 70 -17.43 13.33 -21.95
C ALA A 70 -16.27 12.89 -22.86
N SER A 71 -15.91 13.69 -23.87
CA SER A 71 -14.79 13.38 -24.78
C SER A 71 -13.44 13.46 -24.07
N ILE A 72 -13.23 14.48 -23.22
CA ILE A 72 -12.04 14.61 -22.39
C ILE A 72 -11.94 13.43 -21.40
N LYS A 73 -13.06 13.07 -20.78
CA LYS A 73 -13.17 11.93 -19.86
C LYS A 73 -12.75 10.62 -20.53
N SER A 74 -13.27 10.31 -21.71
CA SER A 74 -12.93 9.07 -22.43
C SER A 74 -11.43 8.99 -22.73
N LEU A 75 -10.84 10.08 -23.22
CA LEU A 75 -9.39 10.11 -23.47
C LEU A 75 -8.59 10.01 -22.17
N ALA A 76 -9.02 10.67 -21.10
CA ALA A 76 -8.38 10.56 -19.78
C ALA A 76 -8.43 9.13 -19.23
N LEU A 77 -9.55 8.41 -19.41
CA LEU A 77 -9.68 6.99 -19.07
C LEU A 77 -8.72 6.12 -19.88
N ALA A 78 -8.52 6.40 -21.17
CA ALA A 78 -7.52 5.70 -21.99
C ALA A 78 -6.10 5.97 -21.47
N CYS A 79 -5.75 7.23 -21.24
CA CYS A 79 -4.43 7.60 -20.71
C CYS A 79 -4.17 6.97 -19.34
N ALA A 80 -5.17 6.92 -18.45
CA ALA A 80 -5.06 6.28 -17.15
C ALA A 80 -4.70 4.79 -17.25
N LEU A 81 -5.30 4.05 -18.19
CA LEU A 81 -4.95 2.65 -18.45
C LEU A 81 -3.53 2.49 -19.00
N LEU A 82 -3.17 3.34 -19.96
CA LEU A 82 -1.83 3.33 -20.57
C LEU A 82 -0.76 3.59 -19.51
N SER A 83 -0.93 4.61 -18.68
CA SER A 83 -0.01 4.89 -17.57
C SER A 83 0.03 3.77 -16.54
N SER A 84 -1.12 3.17 -16.22
CA SER A 84 -1.21 2.05 -15.25
C SER A 84 -0.48 0.78 -15.70
N SER A 85 -0.23 0.62 -17.00
CA SER A 85 0.49 -0.56 -17.51
C SER A 85 1.94 -0.64 -17.04
N ARG A 86 2.59 0.50 -16.76
CA ARG A 86 4.01 0.56 -16.37
C ARG A 86 4.31 -0.12 -15.03
N SER A 87 3.30 -0.20 -14.16
CA SER A 87 3.40 -0.78 -12.83
C SER A 87 2.58 -2.07 -12.68
N SER A 88 1.93 -2.55 -13.75
CA SER A 88 1.09 -3.75 -13.71
C SER A 88 1.81 -4.95 -14.31
N ALA A 89 1.85 -6.04 -13.55
CA ALA A 89 2.23 -7.36 -14.06
C ALA A 89 1.03 -8.11 -14.67
N HIS A 90 -0.19 -7.57 -14.56
CA HIS A 90 -1.38 -8.27 -15.00
C HIS A 90 -1.43 -8.37 -16.52
N GLU A 91 -1.73 -9.56 -17.02
CA GLU A 91 -1.74 -9.93 -18.43
C GLU A 91 -2.60 -9.05 -19.35
N LEU A 92 -3.68 -8.45 -18.81
CA LEU A 92 -4.51 -7.49 -19.56
C LEU A 92 -3.79 -6.17 -19.88
N LEU A 93 -2.70 -5.84 -19.16
CA LEU A 93 -1.96 -4.59 -19.28
C LEU A 93 -0.48 -4.80 -19.64
N SER A 94 0.12 -5.94 -19.30
CA SER A 94 1.57 -6.19 -19.47
C SER A 94 2.02 -6.28 -20.94
N TRP A 95 1.09 -6.46 -21.89
CA TRP A 95 1.39 -6.39 -23.33
C TRP A 95 1.56 -4.96 -23.84
N ILE A 96 1.12 -3.94 -23.08
CA ILE A 96 1.19 -2.53 -23.49
C ILE A 96 2.66 -2.09 -23.47
N PRO A 97 3.23 -1.66 -24.61
CA PRO A 97 4.62 -1.24 -24.66
C PRO A 97 4.82 0.12 -24.01
N GLU A 98 6.00 0.34 -23.44
CA GLU A 98 6.39 1.60 -22.78
C GLU A 98 6.16 2.84 -23.66
N SER A 99 6.36 2.71 -24.99
CA SER A 99 6.11 3.80 -25.93
C SER A 99 4.65 4.27 -25.94
N LEU A 100 3.70 3.36 -25.73
CA LEU A 100 2.28 3.68 -25.66
C LEU A 100 1.91 4.33 -24.33
N SER A 101 2.53 3.89 -23.23
CA SER A 101 2.39 4.49 -21.90
C SER A 101 2.89 5.94 -21.90
N VAL A 102 4.07 6.19 -22.48
CA VAL A 102 4.64 7.53 -22.66
C VAL A 102 3.75 8.40 -23.55
N ALA A 103 3.19 7.84 -24.63
CA ALA A 103 2.26 8.57 -25.49
C ALA A 103 0.98 8.99 -24.74
N GLY A 104 0.43 8.10 -23.91
CA GLY A 104 -0.72 8.39 -23.03
C GLY A 104 -0.43 9.51 -22.02
N GLU A 105 0.71 9.46 -21.34
CA GLU A 105 1.14 10.49 -20.39
C GLU A 105 1.33 11.86 -21.07
N SER A 106 1.95 11.86 -22.25
CA SER A 106 2.16 13.06 -23.06
C SER A 106 0.82 13.66 -23.50
N ALA A 107 -0.09 12.83 -24.01
CA ALA A 107 -1.42 13.23 -24.44
C ALA A 107 -2.24 13.84 -23.30
N PHE A 108 -2.25 13.19 -22.14
CA PHE A 108 -2.94 13.69 -20.96
C PHE A 108 -2.37 15.05 -20.52
N SER A 109 -1.05 15.18 -20.51
CA SER A 109 -0.37 16.42 -20.11
C SER A 109 -0.63 17.58 -21.07
N GLU A 110 -0.72 17.31 -22.38
CA GLU A 110 -1.06 18.33 -23.37
C GLU A 110 -2.47 18.86 -23.16
N ILE A 111 -3.46 17.98 -22.97
CA ILE A 111 -4.85 18.39 -22.72
C ILE A 111 -4.99 19.12 -21.40
N ALA A 112 -4.33 18.65 -20.34
CA ALA A 112 -4.40 19.34 -19.06
C ALA A 112 -3.79 20.75 -19.12
N ARG A 113 -2.69 20.94 -19.85
CA ARG A 113 -2.08 22.25 -20.06
C ARG A 113 -3.01 23.21 -20.80
N ASP A 114 -3.64 22.72 -21.86
CA ASP A 114 -4.50 23.54 -22.74
C ASP A 114 -5.77 24.03 -22.02
N TYR A 115 -6.36 23.22 -21.13
CA TYR A 115 -7.67 23.52 -20.53
C TYR A 115 -7.61 23.92 -19.06
N PHE A 116 -6.64 23.39 -18.30
CA PHE A 116 -6.62 23.49 -16.85
C PHE A 116 -5.29 24.01 -16.29
N SER A 117 -4.34 24.41 -17.15
CA SER A 117 -2.97 24.87 -16.83
C SER A 117 -2.08 23.86 -16.08
N GLU A 118 -2.66 22.86 -15.41
CA GLU A 118 -1.98 21.85 -14.61
C GLU A 118 -2.72 20.51 -14.67
N ASN A 119 -1.95 19.41 -14.78
CA ASN A 119 -2.45 18.02 -14.81
C ASN A 119 -3.40 17.73 -13.64
N LYS A 120 -3.02 18.12 -12.43
CA LYS A 120 -3.79 17.85 -11.21
C LYS A 120 -5.17 18.48 -11.25
N ARG A 121 -5.30 19.67 -11.84
CA ARG A 121 -6.58 20.37 -11.92
C ARG A 121 -7.55 19.65 -12.86
N LEU A 122 -7.08 19.17 -14.02
CA LEU A 122 -7.91 18.34 -14.91
C LEU A 122 -8.41 17.08 -14.18
N VAL A 123 -7.52 16.36 -13.48
CA VAL A 123 -7.91 15.17 -12.72
C VAL A 123 -9.02 15.49 -11.72
N ILE A 124 -8.84 16.53 -10.89
CA ILE A 124 -9.81 16.91 -9.85
C ILE A 124 -11.21 17.19 -10.44
N GLU A 125 -11.28 17.86 -11.58
CA GLU A 125 -12.53 18.18 -12.28
C GLU A 125 -13.20 16.93 -12.87
N LEU A 126 -12.42 15.91 -13.22
CA LEU A 126 -12.93 14.64 -13.76
C LEU A 126 -13.43 13.67 -12.69
N LEU A 127 -12.89 13.71 -11.46
CA LEU A 127 -13.23 12.74 -10.40
C LEU A 127 -14.74 12.58 -10.13
N PRO A 128 -15.55 13.66 -10.05
CA PRO A 128 -16.98 13.54 -9.80
C PRO A 128 -17.75 12.73 -10.85
N VAL A 129 -17.24 12.67 -12.08
CA VAL A 129 -17.86 11.94 -13.19
C VAL A 129 -17.21 10.57 -13.39
N VAL A 130 -15.89 10.49 -13.25
CA VAL A 130 -15.11 9.26 -13.48
C VAL A 130 -15.30 8.23 -12.36
N LEU A 131 -15.23 8.65 -11.09
CA LEU A 131 -15.21 7.69 -9.98
C LEU A 131 -16.51 6.87 -9.88
N PRO A 132 -17.72 7.45 -10.00
CA PRO A 132 -18.95 6.65 -10.02
C PRO A 132 -19.00 5.63 -11.17
N GLU A 133 -18.58 6.03 -12.37
CA GLU A 133 -18.55 5.14 -13.54
C GLU A 133 -17.57 3.96 -13.34
N LEU A 134 -16.40 4.22 -12.76
CA LEU A 134 -15.44 3.18 -12.44
C LEU A 134 -15.95 2.25 -11.35
N LYS A 135 -16.62 2.79 -10.32
CA LYS A 135 -17.28 1.99 -9.28
C LYS A 135 -18.31 1.04 -9.90
N ASP A 136 -19.19 1.54 -10.76
CA ASP A 136 -20.21 0.73 -11.44
C ASP A 136 -19.57 -0.32 -12.35
N GLY A 137 -18.42 0.01 -12.97
CA GLY A 137 -17.60 -0.92 -13.74
C GLY A 137 -17.05 -2.08 -12.91
N ILE A 138 -16.58 -1.80 -11.68
CA ILE A 138 -16.06 -2.79 -10.73
C ILE A 138 -17.20 -3.64 -10.15
N GLU A 139 -18.29 -2.99 -9.75
CA GLU A 139 -19.45 -3.65 -9.13
C GLU A 139 -20.13 -4.61 -10.10
N GLY A 140 -20.13 -4.31 -11.41
CA GLY A 140 -20.75 -5.15 -12.44
C GLY A 140 -20.19 -6.56 -12.60
N SER A 141 -19.02 -6.88 -12.03
CA SER A 141 -18.47 -8.25 -11.97
C SER A 141 -18.38 -8.84 -10.55
N SER A 142 -18.87 -8.12 -9.55
CA SER A 142 -18.88 -8.56 -8.16
C SER A 142 -19.88 -9.71 -7.95
N MET A 143 -19.61 -10.56 -6.95
CA MET A 143 -20.61 -11.52 -6.47
C MET A 143 -21.49 -10.77 -5.46
N GLY A 144 -22.81 -10.73 -5.70
CA GLY A 144 -23.75 -10.11 -4.76
C GLY A 144 -23.60 -10.72 -3.35
N LYS A 145 -23.69 -9.88 -2.31
CA LYS A 145 -23.64 -10.32 -0.90
C LYS A 145 -24.85 -11.17 -0.48
N ASP A 146 -25.92 -11.17 -1.26
CA ASP A 146 -27.11 -12.00 -1.03
C ASP A 146 -26.96 -13.35 -1.73
N GLY A 147 -26.16 -14.21 -1.11
CA GLY A 147 -26.06 -15.61 -1.49
C GLY A 147 -27.26 -16.39 -0.96
N ASP A 148 -28.35 -16.40 -1.72
CA ASP A 148 -29.32 -17.50 -1.69
C ASP A 148 -29.88 -17.68 -3.10
N ALA A 149 -29.54 -18.83 -3.70
CA ALA A 149 -29.71 -19.22 -5.10
C ALA A 149 -28.69 -18.60 -6.09
N GLU A 150 -27.61 -19.35 -6.35
CA GLU A 150 -26.89 -19.27 -7.62
C GLU A 150 -27.86 -19.67 -8.75
N ASP A 151 -28.65 -18.70 -9.20
CA ASP A 151 -29.38 -18.81 -10.45
C ASP A 151 -28.33 -18.77 -11.58
N VAL A 152 -28.19 -19.87 -12.32
CA VAL A 152 -27.23 -19.99 -13.45
C VAL A 152 -27.44 -18.85 -14.46
N SER A 153 -28.65 -18.30 -14.52
CA SER A 153 -29.00 -17.11 -15.29
C SER A 153 -28.28 -15.84 -14.81
N ALA A 154 -28.11 -15.65 -13.50
CA ALA A 154 -27.42 -14.49 -12.91
C ALA A 154 -25.91 -14.54 -13.13
N ALA A 155 -25.31 -15.73 -13.14
CA ALA A 155 -23.88 -15.91 -13.43
C ALA A 155 -23.52 -15.57 -14.89
N MET A 156 -24.42 -15.85 -15.84
CA MET A 156 -24.21 -15.51 -17.26
C MET A 156 -24.40 -14.02 -17.59
N ALA A 157 -25.14 -13.27 -16.74
CA ALA A 157 -25.35 -11.84 -16.92
C ALA A 157 -24.20 -10.97 -16.38
N ARG A 158 -23.24 -11.55 -15.64
CA ARG A 158 -22.11 -10.81 -15.05
C ARG A 158 -21.16 -10.29 -16.13
N LYS A 159 -20.70 -9.06 -15.96
CA LYS A 159 -19.63 -8.53 -16.80
C LYS A 159 -18.35 -9.36 -16.56
N PRO A 160 -17.58 -9.67 -17.61
CA PRO A 160 -16.28 -10.32 -17.43
C PRO A 160 -15.39 -9.56 -16.45
N VAL A 161 -14.67 -10.28 -15.58
CA VAL A 161 -13.80 -9.70 -14.55
C VAL A 161 -12.73 -8.76 -15.11
N GLY A 162 -12.30 -8.96 -16.36
CA GLY A 162 -11.35 -8.09 -17.03
C GLY A 162 -11.78 -6.63 -17.07
N TYR A 163 -13.09 -6.33 -17.14
CA TYR A 163 -13.58 -4.96 -17.06
C TYR A 163 -13.34 -4.33 -15.68
N ALA A 164 -13.58 -5.08 -14.59
CA ALA A 164 -13.32 -4.58 -13.25
C ALA A 164 -11.82 -4.42 -12.98
N ILE A 165 -10.98 -5.30 -13.52
CA ILE A 165 -9.51 -5.15 -13.44
C ILE A 165 -9.08 -3.84 -14.08
N LEU A 166 -9.49 -3.58 -15.33
CA LEU A 166 -9.17 -2.33 -16.03
C LEU A 166 -9.73 -1.10 -15.29
N ALA A 167 -10.99 -1.15 -14.84
CA ALA A 167 -11.61 -0.06 -14.08
C ALA A 167 -10.90 0.22 -12.75
N SER A 168 -10.43 -0.82 -12.06
CA SER A 168 -9.69 -0.69 -10.80
C SER A 168 -8.30 -0.05 -11.00
N HIS A 169 -7.62 -0.36 -12.11
CA HIS A 169 -6.37 0.31 -12.48
C HIS A 169 -6.59 1.79 -12.79
N GLN A 170 -7.66 2.12 -13.52
CA GLN A 170 -8.04 3.52 -13.76
C GLN A 170 -8.35 4.24 -12.44
N LEU A 171 -9.10 3.60 -11.54
CA LEU A 171 -9.44 4.14 -10.23
C LEU A 171 -8.17 4.48 -9.44
N MET A 172 -7.25 3.53 -9.36
CA MET A 172 -5.95 3.72 -8.69
C MET A 172 -5.17 4.88 -9.30
N TRP A 173 -5.09 4.95 -10.64
CA TRP A 173 -4.38 6.01 -11.31
C TRP A 173 -4.97 7.40 -11.00
N PHE A 174 -6.30 7.56 -11.15
CA PHE A 174 -6.98 8.83 -10.89
C PHE A 174 -6.80 9.29 -9.44
N VAL A 175 -6.93 8.37 -8.48
CA VAL A 175 -6.79 8.70 -7.05
C VAL A 175 -5.36 9.12 -6.71
N THR A 176 -4.35 8.44 -7.26
CA THR A 176 -2.94 8.73 -6.99
C THR A 176 -2.41 10.00 -7.64
N GLN A 177 -3.14 10.59 -8.60
CA GLN A 177 -2.77 11.89 -9.19
C GLN A 177 -3.13 13.10 -8.30
N VAL A 178 -3.88 12.91 -7.21
CA VAL A 178 -4.42 14.02 -6.40
C VAL A 178 -3.74 14.07 -5.04
N ASP A 179 -3.16 15.23 -4.72
CA ASP A 179 -2.47 15.48 -3.45
C ASP A 179 -3.29 16.35 -2.47
N LYS A 180 -2.71 16.60 -1.29
CA LYS A 180 -3.19 17.61 -0.34
C LYS A 180 -3.25 19.00 -1.01
N PRO A 181 -4.27 19.82 -0.74
CA PRO A 181 -5.44 19.56 0.12
C PRO A 181 -6.65 18.99 -0.64
N ASN A 182 -6.54 18.71 -1.94
CA ASN A 182 -7.71 18.45 -2.79
C ASN A 182 -8.29 17.05 -2.60
N LEU A 183 -7.46 16.05 -2.28
CA LEU A 183 -7.94 14.68 -2.05
C LEU A 183 -8.95 14.60 -0.89
N ALA A 184 -8.75 15.40 0.16
CA ALA A 184 -9.68 15.47 1.30
C ALA A 184 -11.11 15.87 0.88
N LYS A 185 -11.25 16.73 -0.14
CA LYS A 185 -12.53 17.23 -0.64
C LYS A 185 -13.34 16.17 -1.40
N VAL A 186 -12.67 15.14 -1.89
CA VAL A 186 -13.28 14.08 -2.71
C VAL A 186 -13.29 12.72 -2.01
N CYS A 187 -12.97 12.67 -0.71
CA CYS A 187 -13.02 11.43 0.10
C CYS A 187 -14.38 10.72 0.00
N ASN A 188 -15.48 11.46 -0.04
CA ASN A 188 -16.84 10.92 -0.18
C ASN A 188 -17.08 10.20 -1.51
N LEU A 189 -16.26 10.46 -2.53
CA LEU A 189 -16.28 9.74 -3.81
C LEU A 189 -15.26 8.60 -3.81
N VAL A 190 -14.05 8.85 -3.30
CA VAL A 190 -12.96 7.86 -3.33
C VAL A 190 -13.24 6.67 -2.41
N VAL A 191 -13.71 6.91 -1.17
CA VAL A 191 -13.90 5.85 -0.17
C VAL A 191 -14.89 4.78 -0.67
N PRO A 192 -16.11 5.09 -1.16
CA PRO A 192 -17.01 4.06 -1.67
C PRO A 192 -16.43 3.28 -2.85
N CYS A 193 -15.70 3.93 -3.76
CA CYS A 193 -15.09 3.26 -4.91
C CYS A 193 -14.00 2.27 -4.48
N ALA A 194 -13.13 2.71 -3.57
CA ALA A 194 -12.06 1.86 -3.06
C ALA A 194 -12.61 0.71 -2.18
N LEU A 195 -13.69 0.94 -1.40
CA LEU A 195 -14.39 -0.15 -0.69
C LEU A 195 -14.99 -1.17 -1.68
N THR A 196 -15.60 -0.71 -2.76
CA THR A 196 -16.15 -1.58 -3.81
C THR A 196 -15.05 -2.46 -4.43
N ALA A 197 -13.85 -1.91 -4.63
CA ALA A 197 -12.70 -2.68 -5.08
C ALA A 197 -12.18 -3.69 -4.03
N LEU A 198 -12.17 -3.33 -2.75
CA LEU A 198 -11.77 -4.22 -1.65
C LEU A 198 -12.75 -5.38 -1.42
N ASP A 199 -14.03 -5.16 -1.66
CA ASP A 199 -15.09 -6.18 -1.54
C ASP A 199 -15.12 -7.13 -2.75
N HIS A 200 -14.39 -6.82 -3.82
CA HIS A 200 -14.36 -7.64 -5.03
C HIS A 200 -13.56 -8.94 -4.81
N TRP A 201 -13.97 -10.05 -5.44
CA TRP A 201 -13.34 -11.36 -5.22
C TRP A 201 -11.97 -11.52 -5.90
N SER A 202 -11.70 -10.79 -7.00
CA SER A 202 -10.41 -10.82 -7.70
C SER A 202 -9.30 -10.12 -6.90
N PRO A 203 -8.14 -10.77 -6.69
CA PRO A 203 -7.01 -10.18 -5.96
C PRO A 203 -6.44 -8.94 -6.66
N ASP A 204 -6.43 -8.90 -8.00
CA ASP A 204 -5.98 -7.72 -8.76
C ASP A 204 -6.83 -6.48 -8.49
N VAL A 205 -8.16 -6.65 -8.48
CA VAL A 205 -9.09 -5.55 -8.17
C VAL A 205 -8.89 -5.07 -6.74
N LYS A 206 -8.79 -6.01 -5.78
CA LYS A 206 -8.49 -5.68 -4.38
C LYS A 206 -7.19 -4.90 -4.25
N ARG A 207 -6.12 -5.35 -4.92
CA ARG A 207 -4.79 -4.70 -4.90
C ARG A 207 -4.90 -3.22 -5.25
N GLN A 208 -5.59 -2.89 -6.34
CA GLN A 208 -5.77 -1.50 -6.76
C GLN A 208 -6.56 -0.70 -5.72
N GLY A 209 -7.63 -1.28 -5.15
CA GLY A 209 -8.39 -0.68 -4.05
C GLY A 209 -7.54 -0.38 -2.81
N VAL A 210 -6.68 -1.33 -2.41
CA VAL A 210 -5.75 -1.14 -1.28
C VAL A 210 -4.78 0.01 -1.57
N ILE A 211 -4.17 0.07 -2.76
CA ILE A 211 -3.22 1.13 -3.14
C ILE A 211 -3.91 2.51 -3.12
N SER A 212 -5.12 2.61 -3.67
CA SER A 212 -5.93 3.84 -3.58
C SER A 212 -6.15 4.29 -2.13
N PHE A 213 -6.45 3.34 -1.24
CA PHE A 213 -6.64 3.62 0.17
C PHE A 213 -5.35 3.98 0.90
N VAL A 214 -4.22 3.37 0.58
CA VAL A 214 -2.91 3.74 1.15
C VAL A 214 -2.58 5.18 0.77
N HIS A 215 -2.77 5.57 -0.50
CA HIS A 215 -2.60 6.95 -0.94
C HIS A 215 -3.54 7.90 -0.19
N LEU A 216 -4.82 7.55 -0.09
CA LEU A 216 -5.81 8.34 0.66
C LEU A 216 -5.40 8.52 2.13
N ALA A 217 -4.98 7.44 2.78
CA ALA A 217 -4.58 7.45 4.18
C ALA A 217 -3.26 8.22 4.40
N LYS A 218 -2.31 8.24 3.46
CA LYS A 218 -1.11 9.08 3.56
C LYS A 218 -1.43 10.56 3.34
N THR A 219 -2.36 10.83 2.43
CA THR A 219 -2.61 12.18 1.89
C THR A 219 -3.77 12.92 2.57
N THR A 220 -4.62 12.26 3.36
CA THR A 220 -5.75 12.95 4.03
C THR A 220 -5.46 13.22 5.51
N SER A 221 -6.17 14.13 6.18
CA SER A 221 -6.04 14.29 7.65
C SER A 221 -6.82 13.20 8.39
N SER A 222 -6.59 13.02 9.69
CA SER A 222 -7.40 12.08 10.50
C SER A 222 -8.86 12.52 10.62
N GLY A 223 -9.13 13.83 10.67
CA GLY A 223 -10.48 14.39 10.76
C GLY A 223 -11.32 14.11 9.52
N ASP A 224 -10.74 14.27 8.33
CA ASP A 224 -11.46 14.06 7.06
C ASP A 224 -11.77 12.57 6.80
N LEU A 225 -10.94 11.66 7.32
CA LEU A 225 -11.17 10.21 7.23
C LEU A 225 -12.03 9.65 8.37
N GLY A 226 -12.18 10.40 9.46
CA GLY A 226 -12.80 9.92 10.70
C GLY A 226 -14.23 9.41 10.49
N SER A 227 -15.02 10.04 9.61
CA SER A 227 -16.40 9.62 9.31
C SER A 227 -16.50 8.25 8.62
N TYR A 228 -15.41 7.76 8.03
CA TYR A 228 -15.35 6.46 7.35
C TYR A 228 -14.58 5.42 8.17
N GLY A 229 -14.04 5.80 9.33
CA GLY A 229 -13.00 5.05 10.02
C GLY A 229 -13.37 3.60 10.29
N ASP A 230 -14.53 3.35 10.91
CA ASP A 230 -14.96 2.01 11.27
C ASP A 230 -15.20 1.11 10.04
N VAL A 231 -15.82 1.65 8.98
CA VAL A 231 -16.14 0.88 7.77
C VAL A 231 -14.87 0.49 7.02
N VAL A 232 -13.91 1.41 6.90
CA VAL A 232 -12.65 1.14 6.21
C VAL A 232 -11.78 0.18 7.04
N LEU A 233 -11.72 0.34 8.36
CA LEU A 233 -11.00 -0.58 9.24
C LEU A 233 -11.60 -1.99 9.23
N ASP A 234 -12.93 -2.11 9.14
CA ASP A 234 -13.58 -3.41 9.02
C ASP A 234 -13.22 -4.09 7.69
N ALA A 235 -13.32 -3.36 6.58
CA ALA A 235 -12.91 -3.85 5.26
C ALA A 235 -11.43 -4.29 5.24
N CYS A 236 -10.55 -3.56 5.93
CA CYS A 236 -9.15 -3.97 6.08
C CYS A 236 -9.02 -5.29 6.83
N CYS A 237 -9.69 -5.44 7.97
CA CYS A 237 -9.64 -6.67 8.77
C CYS A 237 -10.10 -7.89 7.97
N GLN A 238 -11.21 -7.74 7.22
CA GLN A 238 -11.71 -8.81 6.34
C GLN A 238 -10.70 -9.19 5.25
N ASN A 239 -9.92 -8.22 4.77
CA ASN A 239 -8.94 -8.44 3.72
C ASN A 239 -7.58 -8.96 4.22
N ILE A 240 -7.27 -8.89 5.52
CA ILE A 240 -6.03 -9.48 6.10
C ILE A 240 -5.97 -10.98 5.76
N ALA A 241 -7.11 -11.66 5.69
CA ALA A 241 -7.18 -13.08 5.35
C ALA A 241 -7.03 -13.43 3.86
N SER A 242 -6.82 -12.43 2.99
CA SER A 242 -6.81 -12.63 1.54
C SER A 242 -5.49 -13.23 1.02
N ASP A 243 -5.41 -13.33 -0.30
CA ASP A 243 -4.27 -13.87 -1.05
C ASP A 243 -2.91 -13.26 -0.66
N ASP A 244 -1.86 -14.08 -0.77
CA ASP A 244 -0.46 -13.70 -0.51
C ASP A 244 -0.05 -12.46 -1.32
N GLU A 245 -0.56 -12.38 -2.54
CA GLU A 245 -0.29 -11.30 -3.49
C GLU A 245 -0.62 -9.90 -2.96
N ILE A 246 -1.67 -9.77 -2.15
CA ILE A 246 -2.13 -8.49 -1.62
C ILE A 246 -1.72 -8.25 -0.17
N TRP A 247 -1.20 -9.28 0.52
CA TRP A 247 -0.85 -9.24 1.93
C TRP A 247 0.00 -8.02 2.31
N ILE A 248 1.07 -7.74 1.55
CA ILE A 248 1.97 -6.62 1.83
C ILE A 248 1.24 -5.27 1.86
N HIS A 249 0.34 -5.04 0.90
CA HIS A 249 -0.42 -3.81 0.80
C HIS A 249 -1.49 -3.73 1.90
N VAL A 250 -2.13 -4.86 2.22
CA VAL A 250 -3.16 -4.91 3.26
C VAL A 250 -2.56 -4.67 4.65
N VAL A 251 -1.37 -5.20 4.93
CA VAL A 251 -0.64 -4.92 6.17
C VAL A 251 -0.31 -3.43 6.28
N GLU A 252 0.30 -2.85 5.23
CA GLU A 252 0.62 -1.43 5.20
C GLU A 252 -0.64 -0.58 5.47
N LEU A 253 -1.73 -0.86 4.74
CA LEU A 253 -2.98 -0.13 4.87
C LEU A 253 -3.57 -0.23 6.28
N SER A 254 -3.62 -1.44 6.82
CA SER A 254 -4.22 -1.70 8.13
C SER A 254 -3.48 -0.98 9.24
N VAL A 255 -2.13 -1.02 9.23
CA VAL A 255 -1.31 -0.28 10.20
C VAL A 255 -1.49 1.22 10.03
N LEU A 256 -1.45 1.72 8.78
CA LEU A 256 -1.59 3.14 8.51
C LEU A 256 -2.95 3.69 8.98
N LEU A 257 -4.05 3.00 8.71
CA LEU A 257 -5.38 3.43 9.09
C LEU A 257 -5.61 3.39 10.60
N VAL A 258 -5.27 2.28 11.27
CA VAL A 258 -5.55 2.15 12.71
C VAL A 258 -4.76 3.17 13.51
N THR A 259 -3.49 3.41 13.13
CA THR A 259 -2.63 4.41 13.80
C THR A 259 -3.05 5.85 13.51
N LYS A 260 -3.67 6.10 12.35
CA LYS A 260 -4.15 7.42 11.95
C LYS A 260 -5.52 7.77 12.51
N LEU A 261 -6.43 6.81 12.59
CA LEU A 261 -7.81 7.01 13.05
C LEU A 261 -7.95 6.94 14.57
N HIS A 262 -7.08 6.18 15.24
CA HIS A 262 -7.06 6.07 16.70
C HIS A 262 -5.75 6.54 17.32
N PRO A 263 -5.22 7.72 16.95
CA PRO A 263 -3.93 8.18 17.44
C PRO A 263 -3.97 8.32 18.96
N ASN A 264 -2.91 7.85 19.63
CA ASN A 264 -2.76 7.91 21.09
C ASN A 264 -3.86 7.21 21.90
N ASN A 265 -4.65 6.31 21.29
CA ASN A 265 -5.66 5.51 22.00
C ASN A 265 -5.34 4.00 21.92
N PRO A 266 -4.34 3.51 22.68
CA PRO A 266 -3.98 2.09 22.68
C PRO A 266 -5.10 1.16 23.17
N ARG A 267 -6.15 1.70 23.80
CA ARG A 267 -7.31 0.93 24.27
C ARG A 267 -8.40 0.77 23.21
N SER A 268 -8.23 1.36 22.03
CA SER A 268 -9.16 1.12 20.92
C SER A 268 -9.19 -0.37 20.58
N SER A 269 -10.38 -0.96 20.51
CA SER A 269 -10.57 -2.36 20.13
C SER A 269 -10.03 -2.65 18.72
N TRP A 270 -9.90 -1.62 17.87
CA TRP A 270 -9.30 -1.75 16.54
C TRP A 270 -7.83 -2.15 16.56
N TYR A 271 -7.05 -1.68 17.53
CA TYR A 271 -5.65 -2.12 17.66
C TYR A 271 -5.58 -3.62 17.95
N GLU A 272 -6.42 -4.10 18.87
CA GLU A 272 -6.49 -5.52 19.22
C GLU A 272 -6.99 -6.36 18.03
N LYS A 273 -8.06 -5.92 17.34
CA LYS A 273 -8.63 -6.62 16.18
C LYS A 273 -7.60 -6.76 15.06
N VAL A 274 -6.97 -5.66 14.63
CA VAL A 274 -5.95 -5.65 13.56
C VAL A 274 -4.76 -6.53 13.94
N MET A 275 -4.25 -6.39 15.17
CA MET A 275 -3.12 -7.20 15.64
C MET A 275 -3.46 -8.69 15.68
N ASN A 276 -4.66 -9.05 16.15
CA ASN A 276 -5.07 -10.44 16.28
C ASN A 276 -5.22 -11.13 14.93
N GLU A 277 -5.80 -10.45 13.94
CA GLU A 277 -5.91 -10.95 12.57
C GLU A 277 -4.51 -11.16 11.97
N MET A 278 -3.65 -10.14 12.00
CA MET A 278 -2.30 -10.26 11.43
C MET A 278 -1.50 -11.41 12.06
N LEU A 279 -1.47 -11.47 13.39
CA LEU A 279 -0.78 -12.56 14.11
C LEU A 279 -1.38 -13.92 13.78
N GLY A 280 -2.71 -14.02 13.65
CA GLY A 280 -3.38 -15.29 13.31
C GLY A 280 -2.91 -15.83 11.96
N HIS A 281 -2.69 -14.97 10.98
CA HIS A 281 -2.15 -15.37 9.68
C HIS A 281 -0.67 -15.76 9.73
N LEU A 282 0.14 -15.03 10.50
CA LEU A 282 1.57 -15.30 10.66
C LEU A 282 1.80 -16.61 11.43
N GLU A 283 1.00 -16.91 12.45
CA GLU A 283 1.08 -18.15 13.23
C GLU A 283 0.69 -19.39 12.42
N ARG A 284 -0.22 -19.26 11.45
CA ARG A 284 -0.60 -20.37 10.54
C ARG A 284 0.49 -20.67 9.52
N GLN A 285 1.25 -19.67 9.08
CA GLN A 285 2.27 -19.80 8.05
C GLN A 285 3.58 -19.08 8.42
N PRO A 286 4.23 -19.45 9.54
CA PRO A 286 5.38 -18.68 10.04
C PRO A 286 6.62 -18.79 9.15
N ARG A 287 6.66 -19.74 8.21
CA ARG A 287 7.77 -19.92 7.26
C ARG A 287 7.59 -19.15 5.94
N ASN A 288 6.41 -18.56 5.70
CA ASN A 288 6.19 -17.76 4.50
C ASN A 288 7.04 -16.49 4.57
N LYS A 289 8.02 -16.37 3.66
CA LYS A 289 9.02 -15.29 3.64
C LYS A 289 8.39 -13.94 3.33
N GLU A 290 7.51 -13.89 2.34
CA GLU A 290 6.89 -12.64 1.89
C GLU A 290 5.97 -12.09 2.98
N ARG A 291 5.21 -12.96 3.65
CA ARG A 291 4.32 -12.53 4.75
C ARG A 291 5.07 -11.96 5.95
N ARG A 292 6.14 -12.63 6.39
CA ARG A 292 6.93 -12.16 7.54
C ARG A 292 7.63 -10.85 7.23
N ILE A 293 8.24 -10.71 6.05
CA ILE A 293 8.93 -9.48 5.65
C ILE A 293 7.93 -8.33 5.58
N ALA A 294 6.80 -8.52 4.89
CA ALA A 294 5.75 -7.51 4.81
C ALA A 294 5.29 -7.03 6.20
N TRP A 295 5.01 -7.96 7.12
CA TRP A 295 4.59 -7.61 8.47
C TRP A 295 5.68 -6.87 9.25
N LEU A 296 6.91 -7.40 9.26
CA LEU A 296 8.00 -6.79 9.98
C LEU A 296 8.34 -5.38 9.46
N THR A 297 8.24 -5.15 8.14
CA THR A 297 8.47 -3.85 7.51
C THR A 297 7.49 -2.78 7.98
N PHE A 298 6.20 -3.13 8.13
CA PHE A 298 5.16 -2.14 8.37
C PHE A 298 4.62 -2.09 9.80
N VAL A 299 4.89 -3.07 10.66
CA VAL A 299 4.22 -3.15 11.98
C VAL A 299 4.68 -2.11 13.01
N GLU A 300 5.85 -1.48 12.84
CA GLU A 300 6.43 -0.62 13.89
C GLU A 300 5.50 0.51 14.39
N PRO A 301 4.79 1.28 13.55
CA PRO A 301 3.82 2.27 14.02
C PRO A 301 2.71 1.68 14.90
N LEU A 302 2.27 0.45 14.59
CA LEU A 302 1.31 -0.30 15.41
C LEU A 302 1.89 -0.64 16.78
N LEU A 303 3.13 -1.13 16.81
CA LEU A 303 3.84 -1.42 18.06
C LEU A 303 3.97 -0.17 18.93
N ASN A 304 4.42 0.94 18.35
CA ASN A 304 4.56 2.23 19.04
C ASN A 304 3.23 2.74 19.60
N SER A 305 2.13 2.52 18.86
CA SER A 305 0.80 2.91 19.32
C SER A 305 0.30 2.07 20.49
N LEU A 306 0.57 0.76 20.48
CA LEU A 306 0.18 -0.17 21.57
C LEU A 306 1.03 0.03 22.83
N GLY A 307 2.33 0.30 22.68
CA GLY A 307 3.24 0.51 23.81
C GLY A 307 3.20 -0.65 24.82
N LEU A 308 2.88 -0.35 26.09
CA LEU A 308 2.79 -1.36 27.16
C LEU A 308 1.73 -2.45 26.92
N PHE A 309 0.70 -2.19 26.11
CA PHE A 309 -0.33 -3.18 25.81
C PHE A 309 0.21 -4.36 24.98
N LEU A 310 1.40 -4.21 24.38
CA LEU A 310 2.11 -5.32 23.73
C LEU A 310 2.38 -6.51 24.65
N LEU A 311 2.45 -6.31 25.97
CA LEU A 311 2.62 -7.39 26.94
C LEU A 311 1.56 -8.49 26.79
N ALA A 312 0.32 -8.13 26.41
CA ALA A 312 -0.75 -9.08 26.17
C ALA A 312 -0.48 -10.01 24.97
N HIS A 313 0.32 -9.55 24.01
CA HIS A 313 0.63 -10.26 22.77
C HIS A 313 1.97 -11.02 22.82
N PHE A 314 2.71 -10.97 23.92
CA PHE A 314 4.04 -11.60 24.02
C PHE A 314 4.03 -13.09 23.73
N ARG A 315 2.99 -13.81 24.17
CA ARG A 315 2.84 -15.25 23.94
C ARG A 315 2.69 -15.62 22.46
N ARG A 316 2.37 -14.64 21.60
CA ARG A 316 2.16 -14.80 20.15
C ARG A 316 3.33 -14.22 19.35
N ILE A 317 3.78 -13.01 19.72
CA ILE A 317 4.86 -12.30 19.04
C ILE A 317 6.21 -13.00 19.23
N PHE A 318 6.60 -13.35 20.47
CA PHE A 318 7.95 -13.85 20.72
C PHE A 318 8.25 -15.22 20.12
N PRO A 319 7.32 -16.19 20.08
CA PRO A 319 7.56 -17.43 19.33
C PRO A 319 7.91 -17.18 17.86
N LEU A 320 7.21 -16.22 17.21
CA LEU A 320 7.51 -15.83 15.83
C LEU A 320 8.89 -15.16 15.74
N PHE A 321 9.21 -14.22 16.64
CA PHE A 321 10.52 -13.57 16.68
C PHE A 321 11.66 -14.56 16.86
N PHE A 322 11.56 -15.49 17.82
CA PHE A 322 12.58 -16.51 18.04
C PHE A 322 12.77 -17.38 16.81
N GLN A 323 11.68 -17.80 16.17
CA GLN A 323 11.78 -18.54 14.92
C GLN A 323 12.45 -17.72 13.82
N TRP A 324 12.08 -16.46 13.66
CA TRP A 324 12.54 -15.63 12.55
C TRP A 324 13.95 -15.06 12.74
N MET A 325 14.42 -14.88 13.98
CA MET A 325 15.81 -14.53 14.30
C MET A 325 16.82 -15.51 13.71
N HIS A 326 16.42 -16.77 13.55
CA HIS A 326 17.27 -17.84 13.02
C HIS A 326 16.90 -18.21 11.57
N SER A 327 16.22 -17.34 10.82
CA SER A 327 15.94 -17.55 9.39
C SER A 327 17.22 -17.55 8.55
N ASP A 328 17.19 -18.19 7.39
CA ASP A 328 18.34 -18.28 6.49
C ASP A 328 18.68 -16.95 5.79
N ASP A 329 17.70 -16.07 5.60
CA ASP A 329 17.90 -14.76 4.96
C ASP A 329 18.19 -13.64 5.96
N GLY A 330 19.21 -12.83 5.68
CA GLY A 330 19.63 -11.72 6.54
C GLY A 330 18.58 -10.61 6.68
N GLU A 331 17.78 -10.37 5.65
CA GLU A 331 16.69 -9.37 5.64
C GLU A 331 15.67 -9.64 6.77
N THR A 332 15.18 -10.88 6.87
CA THR A 332 14.27 -11.26 7.96
C THR A 332 14.94 -11.07 9.32
N VAL A 333 16.20 -11.50 9.48
CA VAL A 333 16.90 -11.42 10.77
C VAL A 333 17.06 -9.96 11.22
N LEU A 334 17.47 -9.07 10.32
CA LEU A 334 17.63 -7.64 10.61
C LEU A 334 16.29 -7.02 11.01
N LEU A 335 15.24 -7.23 10.21
CA LEU A 335 13.91 -6.70 10.49
C LEU A 335 13.36 -7.20 11.84
N VAL A 336 13.55 -8.49 12.17
CA VAL A 336 13.12 -9.02 13.47
C VAL A 336 13.88 -8.36 14.62
N LEU A 337 15.19 -8.19 14.51
CA LEU A 337 15.99 -7.56 15.56
C LEU A 337 15.56 -6.11 15.80
N GLU A 338 15.27 -5.34 14.74
CA GLU A 338 14.72 -3.99 14.88
C GLU A 338 13.37 -3.99 15.61
N ARG A 339 12.46 -4.92 15.26
CA ARG A 339 11.15 -5.03 15.92
C ARG A 339 11.28 -5.52 17.36
N VAL A 340 12.20 -6.44 17.66
CA VAL A 340 12.54 -6.88 19.02
C VAL A 340 13.05 -5.70 19.84
N GLU A 341 13.97 -4.89 19.31
CA GLU A 341 14.47 -3.69 19.96
C GLU A 341 13.32 -2.73 20.30
N THR A 342 12.43 -2.46 19.35
CA THR A 342 11.24 -1.63 19.59
C THR A 342 10.32 -2.22 20.67
N VAL A 343 10.04 -3.52 20.65
CA VAL A 343 9.22 -4.16 21.71
C VAL A 343 9.90 -4.08 23.07
N VAL A 344 11.21 -4.33 23.16
CA VAL A 344 11.99 -4.22 24.41
C VAL A 344 11.91 -2.79 24.95
N ARG A 345 12.17 -1.80 24.10
CA ARG A 345 12.14 -0.37 24.43
C ARG A 345 10.77 0.09 24.93
N LEU A 346 9.69 -0.38 24.32
CA LEU A 346 8.33 0.04 24.66
C LEU A 346 7.78 -0.63 25.93
N THR A 347 8.23 -1.84 26.24
CA THR A 347 7.65 -2.66 27.32
C THR A 347 8.53 -2.84 28.54
N TRP A 348 9.83 -2.53 28.39
CA TRP A 348 10.90 -2.83 29.35
C TRP A 348 10.90 -4.30 29.81
N ILE A 349 10.30 -5.19 29.02
CA ILE A 349 10.10 -6.64 29.27
C ILE A 349 9.67 -6.88 30.74
N ARG A 350 8.73 -6.04 31.21
CA ARG A 350 8.26 -6.08 32.59
C ARG A 350 7.61 -7.44 32.88
N ASN A 351 8.09 -8.12 33.92
CA ASN A 351 7.56 -9.40 34.41
C ASN A 351 7.33 -10.48 33.33
N SER A 352 8.22 -10.55 32.33
CA SER A 352 8.05 -11.48 31.21
C SER A 352 8.84 -12.78 31.39
N PRO A 353 8.22 -13.96 31.18
CA PRO A 353 8.93 -15.24 31.12
C PRO A 353 9.86 -15.36 29.90
N VAL A 354 9.77 -14.42 28.97
CA VAL A 354 10.54 -14.40 27.72
C VAL A 354 11.98 -13.90 27.94
N PHE A 355 12.25 -13.18 29.04
CA PHE A 355 13.51 -12.47 29.25
C PHE A 355 14.75 -13.38 29.11
N THR A 356 14.79 -14.49 29.85
CA THR A 356 15.94 -15.42 29.83
C THR A 356 16.14 -16.00 28.44
N ARG A 357 15.06 -16.50 27.84
CA ARG A 357 15.10 -17.06 26.48
C ARG A 357 15.57 -16.03 25.46
N LEU A 358 15.15 -14.78 25.56
CA LEU A 358 15.61 -13.73 24.64
C LEU A 358 17.12 -13.51 24.73
N VAL A 359 17.71 -13.53 25.93
CA VAL A 359 19.16 -13.46 26.10
C VAL A 359 19.84 -14.66 25.44
N GLU A 360 19.31 -15.87 25.65
CA GLU A 360 19.84 -17.10 25.05
C GLU A 360 19.82 -17.07 23.52
N GLU A 361 18.69 -16.68 22.92
CA GLU A 361 18.50 -16.62 21.46
C GLU A 361 19.38 -15.53 20.83
N LEU A 362 19.53 -14.37 21.49
CA LEU A 362 20.45 -13.30 21.05
C LEU A 362 21.92 -13.75 21.08
N VAL A 363 22.33 -14.49 22.13
CA VAL A 363 23.69 -15.04 22.23
C VAL A 363 23.92 -16.11 21.16
N SER A 364 22.95 -16.99 20.91
CA SER A 364 23.03 -17.99 19.83
C SER A 364 23.20 -17.30 18.48
N LEU A 365 22.33 -16.32 18.18
CA LEU A 365 22.38 -15.58 16.93
C LEU A 365 23.70 -14.81 16.76
N TYR A 366 24.26 -14.25 17.85
CA TYR A 366 25.55 -13.57 17.80
C TYR A 366 26.66 -14.52 17.29
N LYS A 367 26.67 -15.76 17.79
CA LYS A 367 27.63 -16.78 17.35
C LYS A 367 27.38 -17.19 15.90
N GLU A 368 26.14 -17.48 15.56
CA GLU A 368 25.71 -17.89 14.20
C GLU A 368 25.99 -16.82 13.14
N SER A 369 25.89 -15.54 13.49
CA SER A 369 26.14 -14.42 12.58
C SER A 369 27.55 -14.41 11.99
N SER A 370 28.51 -15.13 12.60
CA SER A 370 29.88 -15.27 12.08
C SER A 370 29.93 -15.78 10.63
N MET A 371 28.93 -16.56 10.22
CA MET A 371 28.83 -17.16 8.89
C MET A 371 27.94 -16.37 7.92
N ARG A 372 27.33 -15.27 8.37
CA ARG A 372 26.37 -14.48 7.58
C ARG A 372 27.07 -13.32 6.87
N LYS A 373 26.50 -12.87 5.76
CA LYS A 373 27.01 -11.70 5.01
C LYS A 373 26.76 -10.41 5.79
N GLU A 374 25.59 -10.29 6.40
CA GLU A 374 25.11 -9.15 7.19
C GLU A 374 25.60 -9.21 8.65
N ARG A 375 26.78 -9.80 8.87
CA ARG A 375 27.33 -10.11 10.19
C ARG A 375 27.39 -8.88 11.09
N ASP A 376 27.94 -7.78 10.57
CA ASP A 376 28.25 -6.61 11.39
C ASP A 376 26.97 -5.87 11.78
N GLU A 377 26.01 -5.75 10.86
CA GLU A 377 24.70 -5.16 11.10
C GLU A 377 23.90 -5.95 12.13
N ILE A 378 23.87 -7.28 11.99
CA ILE A 378 23.19 -8.19 12.94
C ILE A 378 23.81 -8.04 14.34
N ARG A 379 25.13 -8.05 14.44
CA ARG A 379 25.83 -7.96 15.73
C ARG A 379 25.59 -6.62 16.42
N ILE A 380 25.58 -5.51 15.68
CA ILE A 380 25.28 -4.18 16.24
C ILE A 380 23.89 -4.16 16.88
N LEU A 381 22.87 -4.70 16.20
CA LEU A 381 21.51 -4.75 16.74
C LEU A 381 21.43 -5.65 17.98
N ILE A 382 22.06 -6.83 17.95
CA ILE A 382 22.12 -7.72 19.12
C ILE A 382 22.73 -7.01 20.33
N LEU A 383 23.86 -6.33 20.14
CA LEU A 383 24.55 -5.61 21.20
C LEU A 383 23.68 -4.50 21.81
N ARG A 384 22.97 -3.73 20.95
CA ARG A 384 22.00 -2.73 21.40
C ARG A 384 20.89 -3.34 22.23
N ILE A 385 20.29 -4.44 21.79
CA ILE A 385 19.21 -5.12 22.51
C ILE A 385 19.72 -5.66 23.85
N LEU A 386 20.88 -6.32 23.89
CA LEU A 386 21.46 -6.82 25.15
C LEU A 386 21.76 -5.70 26.15
N LYS A 387 22.28 -4.56 25.67
CA LYS A 387 22.46 -3.36 26.50
C LYS A 387 21.14 -2.86 27.06
N LEU A 388 20.09 -2.75 26.23
CA LEU A 388 18.75 -2.36 26.68
C LEU A 388 18.19 -3.34 27.72
N LEU A 389 18.38 -4.65 27.53
CA LEU A 389 17.93 -5.67 28.49
C LEU A 389 18.61 -5.52 29.85
N ARG A 390 19.93 -5.27 29.86
CA ARG A 390 20.70 -4.99 31.08
C ARG A 390 20.21 -3.72 31.78
N GLU A 391 19.95 -2.66 31.03
CA GLU A 391 19.42 -1.40 31.56
C GLU A 391 18.02 -1.57 32.16
N CYS A 392 17.15 -2.36 31.52
CA CYS A 392 15.80 -2.64 32.01
C CYS A 392 15.81 -3.48 33.30
N LYS A 393 16.66 -4.52 33.38
CA LYS A 393 16.67 -5.48 34.49
C LYS A 393 18.05 -6.06 34.80
N ARG A 394 18.93 -5.23 35.37
CA ARG A 394 20.33 -5.59 35.68
C ARG A 394 20.49 -6.96 36.37
N LEU A 395 19.80 -7.20 37.49
CA LEU A 395 19.96 -8.46 38.25
C LEU A 395 19.50 -9.70 37.47
N GLN A 396 18.39 -9.60 36.71
CA GLN A 396 17.90 -10.72 35.89
C GLN A 396 18.83 -10.96 34.71
N PHE A 397 19.34 -9.89 34.10
CA PHE A 397 20.34 -9.96 33.05
C PHE A 397 21.61 -10.66 33.54
N GLU A 398 22.20 -10.20 34.65
CA GLU A 398 23.40 -10.81 35.22
C GLU A 398 23.18 -12.29 35.54
N SER A 399 22.01 -12.66 36.08
CA SER A 399 21.69 -14.07 36.32
C SER A 399 21.63 -14.91 35.04
N ALA A 400 21.02 -14.39 33.96
CA ALA A 400 20.95 -15.08 32.67
C ALA A 400 22.31 -15.08 31.95
N TRP A 401 23.14 -14.07 32.18
CA TRP A 401 24.45 -13.91 31.56
C TRP A 401 25.56 -14.74 32.20
N ARG A 402 25.42 -15.13 33.49
CA ARG A 402 26.44 -15.91 34.22
C ARG A 402 26.94 -17.14 33.48
N GLN A 403 26.06 -17.85 32.79
CA GLN A 403 26.43 -19.07 32.04
C GLN A 403 27.34 -18.80 30.82
N TYR A 404 27.52 -17.53 30.43
CA TYR A 404 28.28 -17.12 29.25
C TYR A 404 29.58 -16.38 29.58
N GLN A 405 29.86 -16.09 30.85
CA GLN A 405 31.05 -15.32 31.28
C GLN A 405 32.38 -15.98 30.90
N GLU A 406 32.39 -17.30 30.78
CA GLU A 406 33.60 -18.07 30.42
C GLU A 406 33.71 -18.32 28.90
N ASP A 407 32.77 -17.82 28.08
CA ASP A 407 32.79 -18.05 26.64
C ASP A 407 33.75 -17.07 25.93
N PRO A 408 34.86 -17.54 25.34
CA PRO A 408 35.83 -16.66 24.69
C PRO A 408 35.26 -15.93 23.46
N ASN A 409 34.18 -16.44 22.85
CA ASN A 409 33.54 -15.80 21.70
C ASN A 409 32.70 -14.57 22.10
N LEU A 410 32.46 -14.38 23.41
CA LEU A 410 31.60 -13.34 23.95
C LEU A 410 32.36 -12.30 24.79
N SER A 411 33.68 -12.41 24.92
CA SER A 411 34.48 -11.45 25.73
C SER A 411 34.33 -10.01 25.25
N MET A 412 34.33 -9.78 23.92
CA MET A 412 34.09 -8.45 23.33
C MET A 412 32.64 -7.95 23.56
N VAL A 413 31.70 -8.89 23.68
CA VAL A 413 30.28 -8.57 23.93
C VAL A 413 30.11 -8.10 25.38
N GLU A 414 30.75 -8.78 26.33
CA GLU A 414 30.77 -8.38 27.73
C GLU A 414 31.40 -7.00 27.90
N GLU A 415 32.52 -6.71 27.24
CA GLU A 415 33.15 -5.38 27.29
C GLU A 415 32.20 -4.28 26.77
N TYR A 416 31.51 -4.52 25.66
CA TYR A 416 30.57 -3.55 25.09
C TYR A 416 29.34 -3.31 25.98
N ILE A 417 28.78 -4.37 26.56
CA ILE A 417 27.58 -4.29 27.40
C ILE A 417 27.92 -3.77 28.80
N CYS A 418 29.07 -4.14 29.35
CA CYS A 418 29.50 -3.87 30.73
C CYS A 418 30.41 -2.65 30.89
N GLY A 419 31.06 -2.19 29.82
CA GLY A 419 31.96 -1.04 29.84
C GLY A 419 31.27 0.28 30.19
N PRO A 420 32.00 1.26 30.73
CA PRO A 420 31.48 2.62 30.88
C PRO A 420 31.14 3.16 29.49
N ALA A 421 29.96 3.77 29.34
CA ALA A 421 29.55 4.39 28.08
C ALA A 421 30.71 5.27 27.58
N LEU A 422 31.23 4.99 26.38
CA LEU A 422 32.21 5.85 25.73
C LEU A 422 31.63 7.26 25.75
N SER A 423 32.19 8.09 26.62
CA SER A 423 31.84 9.49 26.74
C SER A 423 31.99 10.13 25.38
N GLU A 424 30.88 10.66 24.84
CA GLU A 424 30.94 11.62 23.76
C GLU A 424 32.01 12.67 24.09
N PRO A 425 32.86 13.09 23.13
CA PRO A 425 33.83 14.13 23.39
C PRO A 425 33.06 15.40 23.74
N ARG A 426 33.11 15.81 25.01
CA ARG A 426 32.70 17.16 25.40
C ARG A 426 33.61 18.12 24.65
N GLU A 427 33.05 18.88 23.72
CA GLU A 427 33.71 20.07 23.20
C GLU A 427 34.16 20.94 24.38
N PRO A 428 35.41 21.43 24.39
CA PRO A 428 35.86 22.32 25.43
C PRO A 428 35.06 23.62 25.32
N LEU A 429 34.34 23.96 26.39
CA LEU A 429 33.79 25.28 26.62
C LEU A 429 34.91 26.31 26.44
N VAL A 430 34.84 27.07 25.36
CA VAL A 430 35.69 28.25 25.15
C VAL A 430 35.40 29.21 26.29
N GLY A 431 36.43 29.42 27.12
CA GLY A 431 36.40 30.37 28.21
C GLY A 431 36.14 31.77 27.68
N SER A 432 35.07 32.37 28.18
CA SER A 432 34.90 33.82 28.21
C SER A 432 35.95 34.41 29.15
N ALA A 433 36.89 35.17 28.62
CA ALA A 433 37.69 36.11 29.39
C ALA A 433 37.84 37.42 28.62
N VAL A 434 37.18 38.45 29.18
CA VAL A 434 37.36 39.91 29.02
C VAL A 434 36.94 40.54 27.69
#